data_AF-A0A7W8LNM0-F1
#
_entry.id   AF-A0A7W8LNM0-F1
#
_cell.length_a   1.000
_cell.length_b   1.000
_cell.length_c   1.000
_cell.angle_alpha   90.00
_cell.angle_beta   90.00
_cell.angle_gamma   90.00
#
_symmetry.space_group_name_H-M   'P 1'
#
loop_
_entity.id
_entity.type
_entity.pdbx_description
1 polymer ?
#
loop_
_entity_poly.entity_id
_entity_poly.type
_entity_poly.pdbx_seq_one_letter_code
_entity_poly.pdbx_strand_id
1 'polypeptide(L)' 'MIKDDMAIHAGVPEKAVKAALGQLDLEEAFSGVSWNLARNRPGRPTKVYFEAETTAEIQAAKNRLERLLNDSGFDLYP' A
#
# COMPACT_ATOMS: atom_id res chain seq x y z
N MET A 1 -5.87 5.36 -17.12
CA MET A 1 -5.20 4.76 -15.96
C MET A 1 -6.15 3.80 -15.28
N ILE A 2 -5.64 2.63 -14.88
CA ILE A 2 -6.36 1.56 -14.18
C ILE A 2 -6.34 1.88 -12.68
N LYS A 3 -7.40 1.50 -11.96
CA LYS A 3 -7.53 1.72 -10.52
C LYS A 3 -7.81 0.42 -9.80
N ASP A 4 -7.22 0.27 -8.63
CA ASP A 4 -7.44 -0.90 -7.77
C ASP A 4 -7.17 -0.52 -6.30
N ASP A 5 -7.70 -1.30 -5.35
CA ASP A 5 -7.49 -1.07 -3.92
C ASP A 5 -6.88 -2.27 -3.20
N MET A 6 -6.20 -1.98 -2.09
CA MET A 6 -5.67 -2.96 -1.16
C MET A 6 -6.18 -2.61 0.24
N ALA A 7 -6.72 -3.61 0.94
CA ALA A 7 -7.10 -3.47 2.34
C ALA A 7 -5.92 -3.89 3.23
N ILE A 8 -5.50 -2.99 4.11
CA ILE A 8 -4.48 -3.23 5.13
C ILE A 8 -5.17 -3.55 6.44
N HIS A 9 -4.77 -4.65 7.09
CA HIS A 9 -5.38 -5.09 8.35
C HIS A 9 -5.43 -3.99 9.42
N ALA A 10 -6.50 -3.97 10.23
CA ALA A 10 -6.74 -2.91 11.21
C ALA A 10 -5.69 -2.83 12.33
N GLY A 11 -4.93 -3.91 12.55
CA GLY A 11 -3.83 -3.97 13.50
C GLY A 11 -2.56 -3.25 13.03
N VAL A 12 -2.45 -2.92 11.74
CA VAL A 12 -1.30 -2.18 11.20
C VAL A 12 -1.47 -0.68 11.47
N PRO A 13 -0.54 -0.03 12.19
CA PRO A 13 -0.64 1.40 12.45
C PRO A 13 -0.58 2.21 11.16
N GLU A 14 -1.46 3.20 10.98
CA GLU A 14 -1.45 4.08 9.79
C GLU A 14 -0.09 4.72 9.52
N LYS A 15 0.66 5.06 10.59
CA LYS A 15 2.03 5.58 10.46
C LYS A 15 2.98 4.60 9.76
N ALA A 16 2.81 3.29 9.98
CA ALA A 16 3.60 2.26 9.33
C ALA A 16 3.21 2.13 7.85
N VAL A 17 1.90 2.18 7.56
CA VAL A 17 1.39 2.21 6.17
C VAL A 17 1.95 3.40 5.40
N LYS A 18 1.90 4.60 5.99
CA LYS A 18 2.47 5.81 5.38
C LYS A 18 3.98 5.74 5.20
N ALA A 19 4.71 5.18 6.17
CA ALA A 19 6.15 4.99 6.04
C ALA A 19 6.51 4.01 4.91
N ALA A 20 5.77 2.90 4.77
CA ALA A 20 5.96 1.94 3.69
C ALA A 20 5.62 2.54 2.31
N LEU A 21 4.51 3.30 2.21
CA LEU A 21 4.17 4.01 0.98
C LEU A 21 5.19 5.10 0.62
N GLY A 22 5.74 5.80 1.61
CA GLY A 22 6.84 6.73 1.38
C GLY A 22 8.11 6.06 0.88
N GLN A 23 8.40 4.82 1.30
CA GLN A 23 9.51 4.03 0.73
C GLN A 23 9.21 3.59 -0.71
N LEU A 24 7.97 3.20 -0.99
CA LEU A 24 7.52 2.83 -2.33
C LEU A 24 7.69 3.99 -3.33
N ASP A 25 7.40 5.23 -2.93
CA ASP A 25 7.59 6.43 -3.75
C ASP A 25 9.05 6.75 -4.10
N LEU A 26 10.01 6.26 -3.30
CA LEU A 26 11.43 6.47 -3.54
C LEU A 26 12.02 5.46 -4.54
N GLU A 27 11.30 4.39 -4.83
CA GLU A 27 11.74 3.34 -5.75
C GLU A 27 11.36 3.71 -7.19
N GLU A 28 12.36 3.97 -8.03
CA GLU A 28 12.18 4.36 -9.45
C GLU A 28 11.29 3.38 -10.24
N ALA A 29 11.30 2.09 -9.86
CA ALA A 29 10.46 1.06 -10.45
C ALA A 29 8.94 1.31 -10.31
N PHE A 30 8.52 2.19 -9.38
CA PHE A 30 7.12 2.50 -9.12
C PHE A 30 6.74 3.96 -9.42
N SER A 31 7.60 4.73 -10.12
CA SER A 31 7.32 6.14 -10.43
C SER A 31 6.08 6.36 -11.29
N GLY A 32 5.62 5.34 -12.02
CA GLY A 32 4.38 5.33 -12.79
C GLY A 32 3.12 4.97 -11.99
N VAL A 33 3.26 4.67 -10.69
CA VAL A 33 2.16 4.28 -9.82
C VAL A 33 1.86 5.43 -8.85
N SER A 34 0.62 5.89 -8.86
CA SER A 34 0.10 6.83 -7.87
C SER A 34 -0.73 6.10 -6.83
N TRP A 35 -0.78 6.63 -5.60
CA TRP A 35 -1.58 6.04 -4.54
C TRP A 35 -2.31 7.09 -3.69
N ASN A 36 -3.37 6.66 -3.01
CA ASN A 36 -4.10 7.46 -2.04
C ASN A 36 -4.59 6.60 -0.88
N LEU A 37 -4.50 7.11 0.34
CA LEU A 37 -5.01 6.46 1.54
C LEU A 37 -6.45 6.88 1.81
N ALA A 38 -7.34 5.90 2.00
CA ALA A 38 -8.65 6.16 2.58
C ALA A 38 -8.50 6.71 4.00
N ARG A 39 -9.51 7.49 4.44
CA ARG A 39 -9.57 7.96 5.82
C ARG A 39 -9.57 6.78 6.79
N ASN A 40 -8.53 6.70 7.62
CA ASN A 40 -8.43 5.70 8.67
C ASN A 40 -9.56 5.84 9.70
N ARG A 41 -10.09 4.70 10.15
CA ARG A 41 -11.09 4.60 11.21
C ARG A 41 -10.63 3.52 12.20
N PRO A 42 -10.58 3.81 13.52
CA PRO A 42 -10.18 2.83 14.51
C PRO A 42 -10.97 1.51 14.38
N GLY A 43 -10.26 0.38 14.43
CA GLY A 43 -10.85 -0.96 14.31
C GLY A 43 -11.34 -1.33 12.91
N ARG A 44 -11.01 -0.56 11.87
CA ARG A 44 -11.30 -0.89 10.47
C ARG A 44 -10.00 -1.04 9.68
N PRO A 45 -9.97 -1.94 8.68
CA PRO A 45 -8.87 -1.99 7.72
C PRO A 45 -8.68 -0.63 7.04
N THR A 46 -7.41 -0.24 6.84
CA THR A 46 -7.07 0.95 6.06
C THR A 46 -7.05 0.58 4.59
N LYS A 47 -7.78 1.31 3.74
CA LYS A 47 -7.73 1.09 2.29
C LYS A 47 -6.66 1.96 1.64
N VAL A 48 -5.84 1.37 0.78
CA VAL A 48 -4.93 2.07 -0.13
C VAL A 48 -5.46 1.91 -1.54
N TYR A 49 -5.68 3.02 -2.24
CA TYR A 49 -6.05 3.05 -3.65
C TYR A 49 -4.79 3.26 -4.48
N PHE A 50 -4.64 2.49 -5.56
CA PHE A 50 -3.55 2.58 -6.52
C PHE A 50 -4.09 2.93 -7.90
N GLU A 51 -3.30 3.69 -8.66
CA GLU A 51 -3.60 4.04 -10.04
C GLU A 51 -2.32 4.04 -10.90
N ALA A 52 -2.34 3.31 -12.02
CA ALA A 52 -1.21 3.16 -12.95
C ALA A 52 -1.69 2.92 -14.40
N GLU A 53 -0.77 2.76 -15.37
CA GLU A 53 -1.14 2.47 -16.75
C GLU A 53 -1.60 1.02 -16.94
N THR A 54 -0.99 0.09 -16.20
CA THR A 54 -1.23 -1.35 -16.32
C THR A 54 -1.58 -2.00 -14.98
N THR A 55 -2.34 -3.10 -15.02
CA THR A 55 -2.64 -3.91 -13.84
C THR A 55 -1.37 -4.56 -13.26
N ALA A 56 -0.37 -4.83 -14.10
CA ALA A 56 0.89 -5.42 -13.66
C ALA A 56 1.67 -4.48 -12.74
N GLU A 57 1.72 -3.18 -13.05
CA GLU A 57 2.33 -2.16 -12.19
C GLU A 57 1.63 -2.05 -10.84
N ILE A 58 0.30 -2.05 -10.84
CA ILE A 58 -0.51 -2.05 -9.62
C ILE A 58 -0.21 -3.28 -8.77
N GLN A 59 -0.17 -4.48 -9.38
CA GLN A 59 0.10 -5.71 -8.64
C GLN A 59 1.52 -5.73 -8.08
N ALA A 60 2.50 -5.23 -8.83
CA ALA A 60 3.88 -5.11 -8.36
C ALA A 60 3.97 -4.15 -7.17
N ALA A 61 3.30 -2.99 -7.23
CA ALA A 61 3.25 -2.01 -6.15
C ALA A 61 2.57 -2.58 -4.88
N LYS A 62 1.44 -3.29 -5.03
CA LYS A 62 0.75 -3.96 -3.92
C LYS A 62 1.64 -5.00 -3.24
N ASN A 63 2.27 -5.87 -4.03
CA ASN A 63 3.18 -6.90 -3.52
C ASN A 63 4.39 -6.27 -2.81
N ARG A 64 4.89 -5.12 -3.31
CA ARG A 64 6.00 -4.41 -2.68
C ARG A 64 5.57 -3.78 -1.35
N LEU A 65 4.41 -3.12 -1.31
CA LEU A 65 3.84 -2.56 -0.08
C LEU A 65 3.66 -3.64 0.99
N GLU A 66 3.14 -4.81 0.61
CA GLU A 66 3.01 -5.96 1.50
C GLU A 66 4.35 -6.38 2.10
N ARG A 67 5.38 -6.54 1.27
CA ARG A 67 6.73 -6.87 1.75
C ARG A 67 7.30 -5.82 2.70
N LEU A 68 7.15 -4.54 2.38
CA LEU A 68 7.63 -3.44 3.24
C LEU A 68 6.97 -3.45 4.64
N LEU A 69 5.67 -3.78 4.69
CA LEU A 69 4.94 -3.93 5.94
C LEU A 69 5.40 -5.17 6.71
N ASN A 70 5.54 -6.31 6.03
CA ASN A 70 6.02 -7.56 6.63
C ASN A 70 7.46 -7.42 7.17
N ASP A 71 8.36 -6.80 6.42
CA ASP A 71 9.75 -6.52 6.82
C ASP A 71 9.82 -5.61 8.04
N SER A 72 8.79 -4.78 8.24
CA SER A 72 8.61 -3.90 9.41
C SER A 72 7.91 -4.60 10.58
N GLY A 73 7.61 -5.90 10.46
CA GLY A 73 6.97 -6.71 11.50
C GLY A 73 5.44 -6.62 11.53
N PHE A 74 4.80 -6.10 10.47
CA PHE A 74 3.35 -6.00 10.38
C PHE A 74 2.80 -6.99 9.36
N ASP A 75 2.16 -8.05 9.84
CA ASP A 75 1.45 -9.00 8.99
C ASP A 75 0.10 -8.43 8.54
N LEU A 76 -0.17 -8.57 7.24
CA LEU A 76 -1.45 -8.22 6.60
C LEU A 76 -2.51 -9.29 6.78
N TYR A 77 -2.09 -10.53 7.06
CA TYR A 77 -2.94 -11.70 7.26
C TYR A 77 -2.61 -12.40 8.60
N PRO A 78 -2.76 -11.70 9.73
CA PRO A 78 -2.50 -12.27 11.06
C PRO A 78 -3.53 -13.32 11.48
#